data_AF-A0A6H1Q8H6-F1
#
_entry.id   AF-A0A6H1Q8H6-F1
#
_cell.length_a   1.000
_cell.length_b   1.000
_cell.length_c   1.000
_cell.angle_alpha   90.00
_cell.angle_beta   90.00
_cell.angle_gamma   90.00
#
_symmetry.space_group_name_H-M   'P 1'
#
loop_
_entity.id
_entity.type
_entity.pdbx_description
1 polymer ?
#
loop_
_entity_poly.entity_id
_entity_poly.type
_entity_poly.pdbx_seq_one_letter_code
_entity_poly.pdbx_strand_id
1 'polypeptide(L)'
;MELKFRTITGAIIGADPQAEAPTPVGLADPASERGVGQVEPAHLLRKQIERVIREYSADPAQAALAVCVILDENLGLAEDGCFDDDETVLNAILANEQADD
;
A
#
# COMPACT_ATOMS: atom_id res chain seq x y z
N MET A 1 14.42 -42.23 2.83
CA MET A 1 12.97 -42.34 2.57
C MET A 1 12.57 -41.10 1.77
N GLU A 2 12.00 -41.27 0.59
CA GLU A 2 11.65 -40.15 -0.30
C GLU A 2 10.24 -39.64 0.02
N LEU A 3 10.07 -38.32 0.19
CA LEU A 3 8.78 -37.70 0.47
C LEU A 3 8.17 -37.22 -0.84
N LYS A 4 6.91 -37.60 -1.13
CA LYS A 4 6.20 -37.23 -2.36
C LYS A 4 5.02 -36.34 -2.03
N PHE A 5 5.03 -35.12 -2.58
CA PHE A 5 3.97 -34.13 -2.41
C PHE A 5 3.23 -33.89 -3.73
N ARG A 6 1.90 -33.85 -3.69
CA ARG A 6 1.08 -33.58 -4.88
C ARG A 6 0.61 -32.13 -4.84
N THR A 7 0.90 -31.40 -5.91
CA THR A 7 0.50 -30.01 -6.09
C THR A 7 -0.95 -29.90 -6.59
N ILE A 8 -1.54 -28.71 -6.45
CA ILE A 8 -2.91 -28.42 -6.91
C ILE A 8 -3.08 -28.54 -8.44
N THR A 9 -1.99 -28.45 -9.20
CA THR A 9 -1.96 -28.68 -10.66
C THR A 9 -1.80 -30.15 -11.01
N GLY A 10 -1.71 -31.03 -10.01
CA GLY A 10 -1.59 -32.47 -10.17
C GLY A 10 -0.15 -32.98 -10.33
N ALA A 11 0.85 -32.11 -10.42
CA ALA A 11 2.25 -32.50 -10.48
C ALA A 11 2.72 -33.09 -9.14
N ILE A 12 3.51 -34.16 -9.19
CA ILE A 12 4.10 -34.81 -8.01
C ILE A 12 5.56 -34.35 -7.89
N ILE A 13 5.89 -33.75 -6.76
CA ILE A 13 7.25 -33.32 -6.41
C ILE A 13 7.82 -34.33 -5.40
N GLY A 14 8.94 -34.94 -5.76
CA GLY A 14 9.73 -35.76 -4.85
C GLY A 14 10.78 -34.90 -4.15
N ALA A 15 10.83 -34.97 -2.83
CA ALA A 15 11.89 -34.38 -2.02
C ALA A 15 12.69 -35.52 -1.38
N ASP A 16 13.98 -35.59 -1.71
CA ASP A 16 14.94 -36.46 -1.03
C ASP A 16 15.56 -35.70 0.15
N PRO A 17 15.23 -36.03 1.40
CA PRO A 17 15.75 -35.34 2.58
C PRO A 17 17.25 -35.56 2.83
N GLN A 18 17.92 -36.42 2.06
CA GLN A 18 19.37 -36.67 2.15
C GLN A 18 20.17 -36.12 0.96
N ALA A 19 19.52 -35.56 -0.06
CA ALA A 19 20.22 -34.86 -1.12
C ALA A 19 20.82 -33.56 -0.56
N GLU A 20 22.15 -33.45 -0.63
CA GLU A 20 22.97 -32.31 -0.21
C GLU A 20 22.32 -30.97 -0.54
N ALA A 21 22.30 -30.11 0.50
CA ALA A 21 21.75 -28.77 0.59
C ALA A 21 21.38 -28.07 -0.73
N PRO A 22 20.08 -27.85 -1.02
CA PRO A 22 19.72 -26.74 -1.87
C PRO A 22 20.09 -25.46 -1.10
N THR A 23 20.78 -24.54 -1.78
CA THR A 23 20.96 -23.13 -1.40
C THR A 23 19.81 -22.65 -0.53
N PRO A 24 20.07 -21.97 0.60
CA PRO A 24 18.98 -21.47 1.43
C PRO A 24 18.13 -20.58 0.54
N VAL A 25 16.94 -21.06 0.19
CA VAL A 25 15.86 -20.21 -0.28
C VAL A 25 15.50 -19.42 0.96
N GLY A 26 16.21 -18.31 1.17
CA GLY A 26 15.87 -17.35 2.19
C GLY A 26 14.45 -16.95 1.91
N LEU A 27 13.52 -17.29 2.81
CA LEU A 27 12.26 -16.58 2.88
C LEU A 27 12.65 -15.10 2.94
N ALA A 28 12.25 -14.34 1.92
CA ALA A 28 12.46 -12.90 1.95
C ALA A 28 11.93 -12.40 3.29
N ASP A 29 12.69 -11.50 3.92
CA ASP A 29 12.26 -10.90 5.18
C ASP A 29 10.83 -10.36 4.97
N PRO A 30 9.82 -10.82 5.72
CA PRO A 30 8.46 -10.32 5.57
C PRO A 30 8.35 -8.82 5.87
N ALA A 31 9.36 -8.22 6.52
CA ALA A 31 9.48 -6.77 6.67
C ALA A 31 10.00 -6.06 5.41
N SER A 32 10.60 -6.79 4.47
CA SER A 32 11.06 -6.28 3.17
C SER A 32 9.91 -6.16 2.17
N GLU A 33 8.83 -6.92 2.36
CA GLU A 33 7.55 -6.63 1.71
C GLU A 33 6.88 -5.42 2.40
N ARG A 34 6.82 -4.28 1.70
CA ARG A 34 6.12 -3.05 2.14
C ARG A 34 4.63 -3.21 2.48
N GLY A 35 4.08 -4.44 2.52
CA GLY A 35 2.64 -4.70 2.58
C GLY A 35 2.07 -5.29 3.88
N VAL A 36 2.87 -5.93 4.74
CA VAL A 36 2.30 -6.78 5.83
C VAL A 36 2.42 -6.20 7.24
N GLY A 37 3.31 -5.23 7.47
CA GLY A 37 3.42 -4.51 8.75
C GLY A 37 2.59 -3.22 8.86
N GLN A 38 1.90 -2.83 7.78
CA GLN A 38 1.25 -1.52 7.59
C GLN A 38 -0.29 -1.60 7.65
N VAL A 39 -0.86 -2.72 8.12
CA VAL A 39 -2.32 -2.94 8.09
C VAL A 39 -3.06 -1.92 8.96
N GLU A 40 -2.53 -1.59 10.14
CA GLU A 40 -3.13 -0.60 11.04
C GLU A 40 -3.06 0.84 10.47
N PRO A 41 -1.89 1.34 9.99
CA PRO A 41 -1.81 2.63 9.29
C PRO A 41 -2.75 2.74 8.08
N ALA A 42 -2.78 1.70 7.23
CA ALA A 42 -3.64 1.70 6.05
C ALA A 42 -5.13 1.66 6.40
N HIS A 43 -5.51 0.95 7.48
CA HIS A 43 -6.89 0.91 7.94
C HIS A 43 -7.38 2.27 8.47
N LEU A 44 -6.52 2.98 9.20
CA LEU A 44 -6.83 4.33 9.70
C LEU A 44 -6.96 5.34 8.56
N LEU A 45 -6.00 5.34 7.62
CA LEU A 45 -6.06 6.19 6.42
C LEU A 45 -7.33 5.92 5.62
N ARG A 46 -7.69 4.65 5.42
CA ARG A 46 -8.94 4.28 4.75
C ARG A 46 -10.17 4.84 5.46
N LYS A 47 -10.24 4.77 6.79
CA LYS A 47 -11.36 5.36 7.55
C LYS A 47 -11.42 6.87 7.43
N GLN A 48 -10.28 7.54 7.39
CA GLN A 48 -10.20 8.99 7.18
C GLN A 48 -10.74 9.38 5.80
N ILE A 49 -10.34 8.65 4.75
CA ILE A 49 -10.87 8.82 3.39
C ILE A 49 -12.39 8.58 3.35
N GLU A 50 -12.87 7.47 3.93
CA GLU A 50 -14.30 7.16 3.98
C GLU A 50 -15.11 8.24 4.71
N ARG A 51 -14.54 8.85 5.75
CA ARG A 51 -15.17 9.97 6.47
C ARG A 51 -15.29 11.21 5.58
N VAL A 52 -14.21 11.61 4.92
CA VAL A 52 -14.20 12.79 4.03
C VAL A 52 -15.17 12.63 2.86
N ILE A 53 -15.23 11.45 2.25
CA ILE A 53 -16.20 11.19 1.17
C ILE A 53 -17.65 11.36 1.66
N ARG A 54 -17.96 10.95 2.89
CA ARG A 54 -19.30 11.13 3.49
C ARG A 54 -19.59 12.59 3.79
N GLU A 55 -18.60 13.30 4.33
CA GLU A 55 -18.69 14.72 4.70
C GLU A 55 -18.98 15.60 3.48
N TYR A 56 -18.25 15.37 2.38
CA TYR A 56 -18.43 16.07 1.12
C TYR A 56 -19.36 15.34 0.15
N SER A 57 -20.31 14.53 0.64
CA SER A 57 -21.18 13.72 -0.23
C SER A 57 -22.04 14.53 -1.21
N ALA A 58 -22.26 15.82 -0.93
CA ALA A 58 -22.97 16.75 -1.82
C ALA A 58 -22.06 17.36 -2.91
N ASP A 59 -20.74 17.27 -2.78
CA ASP A 59 -19.75 17.81 -3.72
C ASP A 59 -18.60 16.82 -3.94
N PRO A 60 -18.74 15.91 -4.92
CA PRO A 60 -17.72 14.91 -5.23
C PRO A 60 -16.38 15.50 -5.69
N ALA A 61 -16.37 16.70 -6.29
CA ALA A 61 -15.14 17.33 -6.74
C ALA A 61 -14.33 17.82 -5.54
N GLN A 62 -14.99 18.46 -4.57
CA GLN A 62 -14.36 18.85 -3.32
C GLN A 62 -13.93 17.63 -2.49
N ALA A 63 -14.73 16.55 -2.50
CA ALA A 63 -14.35 15.30 -1.85
C ALA A 63 -13.06 14.72 -2.43
N ALA A 64 -12.91 14.73 -3.77
CA ALA A 64 -11.72 14.22 -4.44
C ALA A 64 -10.48 15.05 -4.08
N LEU A 65 -10.58 16.38 -4.08
CA LEU A 65 -9.49 17.28 -3.69
C LEU A 65 -9.06 17.06 -2.24
N ALA A 66 -10.02 16.99 -1.30
CA ALA A 66 -9.73 16.73 0.10
C ALA A 66 -9.07 15.35 0.32
N VAL A 67 -9.45 14.34 -0.46
CA VAL A 67 -8.79 13.02 -0.44
C VAL A 67 -7.36 13.12 -0.95
N CYS A 68 -7.07 13.87 -2.01
CA CYS A 68 -5.70 14.07 -2.50
C CYS A 68 -4.81 14.72 -1.43
N VAL A 69 -5.31 15.73 -0.71
CA VAL A 69 -4.59 16.36 0.41
C VAL A 69 -4.29 15.34 1.52
N ILE A 70 -5.29 14.56 1.95
CA ILE A 70 -5.09 13.52 2.98
C ILE A 70 -4.05 12.47 2.54
N LEU A 71 -4.12 12.05 1.27
CA LEU A 71 -3.16 11.08 0.75
C LEU A 71 -1.75 11.65 0.74
N ASP A 72 -1.60 12.92 0.40
CA ASP A 72 -0.31 13.60 0.41
C ASP A 72 0.28 13.70 1.82
N GLU A 73 -0.48 14.20 2.80
CA GLU A 73 -0.04 14.29 4.21
C GLU A 73 0.48 12.96 4.77
N ASN A 74 -0.09 11.84 4.32
CA ASN A 74 0.22 10.52 4.84
C ASN A 74 1.31 9.79 4.05
N LEU A 75 1.50 10.12 2.77
CA LEU A 75 2.32 9.34 1.85
C LEU A 75 3.40 10.16 1.11
N GLY A 76 3.37 11.50 1.18
CA GLY A 76 4.33 12.38 0.50
C GLY A 76 4.25 12.35 -1.02
N LEU A 77 3.03 12.29 -1.58
CA LEU A 77 2.81 12.02 -3.00
C LEU A 77 3.22 13.17 -3.92
N ALA A 78 3.07 14.41 -3.48
CA ALA A 78 3.47 15.61 -4.20
C ALA A 78 5.00 15.69 -4.31
N GLU A 79 5.74 15.36 -3.26
CA GLU A 79 7.21 15.30 -3.29
C GLU A 79 7.71 14.21 -4.27
N ASP A 80 6.94 13.13 -4.43
CA ASP A 80 7.20 12.06 -5.39
C ASP A 80 6.72 12.40 -6.83
N GLY A 81 6.19 13.61 -7.06
CA GLY A 81 5.74 14.08 -8.38
C GLY A 81 4.41 13.50 -8.86
N CYS A 82 3.61 12.89 -7.97
CA CYS A 82 2.34 12.25 -8.35
C CYS A 82 1.25 13.24 -8.80
N PHE A 83 1.41 14.54 -8.50
CA PHE A 83 0.44 15.59 -8.79
C PHE A 83 0.99 16.73 -9.66
N ASP A 84 2.17 16.56 -10.26
CA ASP A 84 2.85 17.62 -11.04
C ASP A 84 2.00 18.18 -12.18
N ASP A 85 1.13 17.34 -12.76
CA ASP A 85 0.24 17.70 -13.87
C ASP A 85 -1.11 18.31 -13.40
N ASP A 86 -1.37 18.38 -12.10
CA ASP A 86 -2.64 18.87 -11.54
C ASP A 86 -2.43 20.06 -10.59
N GLU A 87 -2.42 21.26 -11.17
CA GLU A 87 -2.29 22.52 -10.43
C GLU A 87 -3.39 22.70 -9.37
N THR A 88 -4.58 22.12 -9.55
CA THR A 88 -5.67 22.28 -8.59
C THR A 88 -5.38 21.52 -7.30
N VAL A 89 -4.84 20.31 -7.43
CA VAL A 89 -4.41 19.49 -6.29
C VAL A 89 -3.21 20.12 -5.58
N LEU A 90 -2.19 20.55 -6.34
CA LEU A 90 -1.00 21.18 -5.77
C LEU A 90 -1.34 22.45 -4.97
N ASN A 91 -2.23 23.30 -5.50
CA ASN A 91 -2.70 24.48 -4.78
C ASN A 91 -3.48 24.13 -3.50
N ALA A 92 -4.28 23.06 -3.52
CA ALA A 92 -5.01 22.60 -2.34
C ALA A 92 -4.09 22.07 -1.24
N ILE A 93 -3.02 21.34 -1.61
CA ILE A 93 -2.00 20.85 -0.67
C ILE A 93 -1.29 22.03 0.00
N LEU A 94 -0.78 22.98 -0.81
CA LEU A 94 -0.09 24.17 -0.29
C LEU A 94 -0.98 25.01 0.64
N ALA A 95 -2.26 25.17 0.30
CA ALA A 95 -3.21 25.92 1.12
C ALA A 95 -3.49 25.24 2.47
N ASN A 96 -3.42 23.91 2.52
CA ASN A 96 -3.60 23.13 3.74
C ASN A 96 -2.37 23.22 4.65
N GLU A 97 -1.16 23.14 4.10
CA GLU A 97 0.09 23.31 4.86
C GLU A 97 0.18 24.69 5.54
N GLN A 98 -0.34 25.73 4.88
CA GLN A 98 -0.41 27.10 5.43
C GLN A 98 -1.44 27.27 6.56
N ALA A 99 -2.40 26.35 6.70
CA ALA A 99 -3.43 26.43 7.73
C ALA A 99 -2.98 25.85 9.08
N ASP A 100 -1.92 25.03 9.08
CA ASP A 100 -1.38 24.35 10.28
C ASP A 100 -0.18 25.08 10.94
N ASP A 101 0.32 26.18 10.36
CA ASP A 101 1.41 27.04 10.85
C ASP A 101 0.90 28.31 11.57
#